data_AF-A0A560DIY0-F1
#
_entry.id   AF-A0A560DIY0-F1
#
_cell.length_a   1.000
_cell.length_b   1.000
_cell.length_c   1.000
_cell.angle_alpha   90.00
_cell.angle_beta   90.00
_cell.angle_gamma   90.00
#
_symmetry.space_group_name_H-M   'P 1'
#
loop_
_entity.id
_entity.type
_entity.pdbx_description
1 polymer ?
#
loop_
_entity_poly.entity_id
_entity_poly.type
_entity_poly.pdbx_seq_one_letter_code
_entity_poly.pdbx_strand_id
1 'polypeptide(L)' 'MTELEDRLERFETLTAECELIAKLATDSTKREFYLKLAGHYYELANETRRAVATKAAA' A
#
# COMPACT_ATOMS: atom_id res chain seq x y z
N MET A 1 -17.37 -4.46 -6.28
CA MET A 1 -16.40 -4.53 -5.18
C MET A 1 -17.06 -4.00 -3.92
N THR A 2 -16.68 -4.55 -2.77
CA THR A 2 -16.98 -3.99 -1.45
C THR A 2 -16.03 -2.84 -1.15
N GLU A 3 -16.44 -1.91 -0.28
CA GLU A 3 -15.61 -0.75 0.12
C GLU A 3 -14.22 -1.15 0.63
N LEU A 4 -14.10 -2.33 1.27
CA LEU A 4 -12.81 -2.83 1.75
C LEU A 4 -11.93 -3.39 0.62
N GLU A 5 -12.51 -3.97 -0.42
CA GLU A 5 -11.77 -4.40 -1.61
C GLU A 5 -11.28 -3.20 -2.40
N ASP A 6 -12.11 -2.17 -2.60
CA ASP A 6 -11.70 -0.91 -3.26
C ASP A 6 -10.54 -0.24 -2.49
N ARG A 7 -10.62 -0.25 -1.15
CA ARG A 7 -9.59 0.32 -0.29
C ARG A 7 -8.31 -0.51 -0.28
N LEU A 8 -8.41 -1.84 -0.38
CA LEU A 8 -7.26 -2.73 -0.55
C LEU A 8 -6.53 -2.42 -1.86
N GLU A 9 -7.26 -2.39 -2.98
CA GLU A 9 -6.69 -2.09 -4.31
C GLU A 9 -6.00 -0.72 -4.30
N ARG A 10 -6.60 0.27 -3.64
CA ARG A 10 -6.00 1.59 -3.49
C ARG A 10 -4.67 1.56 -2.73
N PHE A 11 -4.58 0.82 -1.63
CA PHE A 11 -3.32 0.73 -0.87
C PHE A 11 -2.24 -0.04 -1.63
N GLU A 12 -2.60 -1.09 -2.37
CA GLU A 12 -1.68 -1.83 -3.23
C GLU A 12 -1.14 -0.93 -4.35
N THR A 13 -2.02 -0.13 -4.98
CA THR A 13 -1.64 0.86 -6.00
C THR A 13 -0.69 1.92 -5.43
N LEU A 14 -1.04 2.53 -4.29
CA LEU A 14 -0.20 3.54 -3.64
C LEU A 14 1.17 2.99 -3.22
N THR A 15 1.22 1.73 -2.78
CA THR A 15 2.48 1.03 -2.47
C THR A 15 3.36 0.95 -3.73
N ALA A 16 2.80 0.45 -4.83
CA ALA A 16 3.52 0.29 -6.09
C ALA A 16 3.99 1.64 -6.67
N GLU A 17 3.16 2.68 -6.59
CA GLU A 17 3.52 4.03 -7.00
C GLU A 17 4.68 4.59 -6.16
N CYS A 18 4.62 4.45 -4.84
CA CYS A 18 5.69 4.92 -3.95
C CYS A 18 7.01 4.18 -4.23
N GLU A 19 6.96 2.86 -4.45
CA GLU A 19 8.15 2.08 -4.83
C GLU A 19 8.73 2.52 -6.18
N LEU A 20 7.88 2.83 -7.17
CA LEU A 20 8.32 3.34 -8.46
C LEU A 20 8.99 4.71 -8.31
N ILE A 21 8.40 5.62 -7.54
CA ILE A 21 9.00 6.94 -7.29
C ILE A 21 10.34 6.77 -6.57
N ALA A 22 10.43 5.90 -5.57
CA ALA A 22 11.69 5.63 -4.88
C ALA A 22 12.78 5.07 -5.81
N LYS A 23 12.41 4.24 -6.79
CA LYS A 23 13.33 3.71 -7.82
C LYS A 23 13.83 4.81 -8.77
N LEU A 24 12.98 5.78 -9.10
CA LEU A 24 13.29 6.88 -10.02
C LEU A 24 13.95 8.09 -9.33
N ALA A 25 13.87 8.18 -8.00
CA ALA A 25 14.42 9.28 -7.24
C ALA A 25 15.96 9.27 -7.28
N THR A 26 16.55 10.37 -7.73
CA THR A 26 18.00 10.64 -7.69
C THR A 26 18.44 11.21 -6.34
N ASP A 27 17.51 11.81 -5.60
CA ASP A 27 17.71 12.33 -4.25
C ASP A 27 17.47 11.21 -3.21
N SER A 28 18.48 10.96 -2.37
CA SER A 28 18.45 9.88 -1.37
C SER A 28 17.41 10.11 -0.27
N THR A 29 17.14 11.36 0.10
CA THR A 29 16.15 11.71 1.13
C THR A 29 14.74 11.44 0.61
N LYS A 30 14.44 11.85 -0.63
CA LYS A 30 13.16 11.54 -1.28
C LYS A 30 12.99 10.04 -1.45
N ARG A 31 14.04 9.33 -1.89
CA ARG A 31 14.01 7.88 -2.01
C ARG A 31 13.64 7.21 -0.68
N GLU A 32 14.29 7.58 0.41
CA GLU A 32 14.00 7.02 1.74
C GLU A 32 12.57 7.34 2.19
N PHE A 33 12.11 8.57 1.97
CA PHE A 33 10.75 8.99 2.29
C PHE A 33 9.70 8.11 1.58
N TYR A 34 9.83 7.92 0.27
CA TYR A 34 8.88 7.11 -0.48
C TYR A 34 8.96 5.62 -0.12
N LEU A 35 10.13 5.10 0.24
CA LEU A 35 10.25 3.73 0.76
C LEU A 35 9.53 3.56 2.09
N LYS A 36 9.67 4.51 3.03
CA LYS A 36 8.93 4.48 4.29
C LYS A 36 7.42 4.56 4.06
N LEU A 37 7.00 5.45 3.15
CA LEU A 37 5.59 5.61 2.81
C LEU A 37 5.00 4.34 2.15
N ALA A 38 5.74 3.70 1.24
CA ALA A 38 5.36 2.41 0.67
C ALA A 38 5.18 1.35 1.76
N GLY A 39 6.09 1.30 2.75
CA GLY A 39 5.98 0.41 3.91
C GLY A 39 4.67 0.59 4.68
N HIS A 40 4.25 1.83 4.95
CA HIS A 40 2.98 2.10 5.62
C HIS A 40 1.76 1.68 4.79
N TYR A 41 1.77 1.91 3.48
CA TYR A 41 0.67 1.45 2.62
C TYR A 41 0.62 -0.07 2.52
N TYR A 42 1.77 -0.75 2.50
CA TYR A 42 1.84 -2.21 2.54
C TYR A 42 1.25 -2.79 3.84
N GLU A 43 1.54 -2.18 4.98
CA GLU A 43 0.94 -2.56 6.27
C GLU A 43 -0.59 -2.40 6.25
N LEU A 44 -1.08 -1.25 5.78
CA LEU A 44 -2.53 -0.99 5.64
C LEU A 44 -3.21 -1.94 4.66
N ALA A 45 -2.56 -2.28 3.55
CA ALA A 45 -3.05 -3.29 2.60
C ALA A 45 -3.18 -4.67 3.28
N ASN A 46 -2.17 -5.08 4.06
CA ASN A 46 -2.22 -6.35 4.78
C ASN A 46 -3.33 -6.40 5.84
N GLU A 47 -3.53 -5.33 6.60
CA GLU A 47 -4.63 -5.22 7.55
C GLU A 47 -5.99 -5.28 6.86
N THR A 48 -6.14 -4.55 5.76
CA THR A 48 -7.38 -4.54 4.97
C THR A 48 -7.66 -5.91 4.37
N ARG A 49 -6.65 -6.61 3.86
CA ARG A 49 -6.76 -7.99 3.36
C ARG A 49 -7.24 -8.95 4.44
N ARG A 50 -6.73 -8.82 5.67
CA ARG A 50 -7.22 -9.60 6.83
C ARG A 50 -8.69 -9.29 7.15
N ALA A 51 -9.09 -8.01 7.08
CA ALA A 51 -10.47 -7.61 7.32
C ALA A 51 -11.43 -8.14 6.24
N VAL A 52 -11.03 -8.10 4.96
CA VAL A 52 -11.78 -8.69 3.84
C VAL A 52 -11.95 -10.19 4.05
N ALA A 53 -10.86 -10.91 4.36
CA ALA A 53 -10.91 -12.36 4.61
C ALA A 53 -11.82 -12.72 5.80
N THR A 54 -11.78 -11.93 6.88
CA THR A 54 -12.64 -12.14 8.05
C THR A 54 -14.12 -11.94 7.71
N LYS A 55 -14.45 -10.91 6.91
CA LYS A 55 -15.82 -10.68 6.45
C LYS A 55 -16.31 -11.75 5.47
N ALA A 56 -15.44 -12.29 4.63
CA ALA A 56 -15.80 -13.35 3.70
C ALA A 56 -16.02 -14.72 4.39
N ALA A 57 -15.44 -14.91 5.58
CA ALA A 57 -15.59 -16.12 6.39
C ALA A 57 -16.76 -16.07 7.40
N ALA A 58 -17.46 -14.92 7.50
CA ALA A 58 -18.60 -14.69 8.38
C ALA A 58 -19.92 -14.79 7.60
#